data_AF-A0A127SR37-F1
#
_entry.id   AF-A0A127SR37-F1
#
_cell.length_a   1.000
_cell.length_b   1.000
_cell.length_c   1.000
_cell.angle_alpha   90.00
_cell.angle_beta   90.00
_cell.angle_gamma   90.00
#
_symmetry.space_group_name_H-M   'P 1'
#
loop_
_entity.id
_entity.type
_entity.pdbx_description
1 polymer ?
#
loop_
_entity_poly.entity_id
_entity_poly.type
_entity_poly.pdbx_seq_one_letter_code
_entity_poly.pdbx_strand_id
1 'polypeptide(L)'
;PSVLEKYDPNKVWTAVLYDADQQNYPYIKRFCFEATARKQNYLGENKNSSLILLTDECYPRLEVVFGGHDNFREPMVVEADEFIAVKGFKAKGKRLTTYTIETINELEPTRQPEPSQKTEEQETDEEPEILDPDHGKSEGDILDEMTGQMKLF
;
A
#
# COMPACT_ATOMS: atom_id res chain seq x y z
N PRO A 1 -2.82 25.05 -2.31
CA PRO A 1 -4.05 24.63 -1.60
C PRO A 1 -3.72 23.60 -0.51
N SER A 2 -4.25 23.79 0.70
CA SER A 2 -4.14 22.81 1.79
C SER A 2 -5.51 22.17 1.99
N VAL A 3 -5.57 20.83 2.04
CA VAL A 3 -6.80 20.08 2.34
C VAL A 3 -6.82 19.78 3.84
N LEU A 4 -7.94 20.06 4.50
CA LEU A 4 -8.16 19.74 5.90
C LEU A 4 -9.49 18.99 6.01
N GLU A 5 -9.43 17.75 6.48
CA GLU A 5 -10.61 16.91 6.67
C GLU A 5 -10.45 16.00 7.89
N LYS A 6 -11.56 15.34 8.28
CA LYS A 6 -11.54 14.35 9.35
C LYS A 6 -10.78 13.11 8.86
N TYR A 7 -9.84 12.65 9.68
CA TYR A 7 -9.08 11.43 9.40
C TYR A 7 -9.99 10.20 9.35
N ASP A 8 -9.78 9.36 8.33
CA ASP A 8 -10.39 8.05 8.15
C ASP A 8 -9.28 7.04 7.77
N PRO A 9 -9.02 6.01 8.60
CA PRO A 9 -7.97 5.03 8.34
C PRO A 9 -8.23 4.14 7.12
N ASN A 10 -9.49 4.00 6.71
CA ASN A 10 -9.89 3.16 5.58
C ASN A 10 -9.95 3.93 4.26
N LYS A 11 -9.75 5.25 4.31
CA LYS A 11 -9.78 6.11 3.13
C LYS A 11 -8.55 5.86 2.27
N VAL A 12 -8.80 5.36 1.07
CA VAL A 12 -7.77 5.13 0.05
C VAL A 12 -7.51 6.42 -0.71
N TRP A 13 -6.25 6.77 -0.83
CA TRP A 13 -5.76 7.89 -1.61
C TRP A 13 -5.00 7.40 -2.83
N THR A 14 -5.16 8.12 -3.93
CA THR A 14 -4.41 7.92 -5.16
C THR A 14 -3.54 9.14 -5.41
N ALA A 15 -2.23 8.93 -5.41
CA ALA A 15 -1.26 9.96 -5.78
C ALA A 15 -0.61 9.61 -7.12
N VAL A 16 -0.55 10.59 -8.01
CA VAL A 16 0.33 10.56 -9.19
C VAL A 16 1.51 11.49 -8.94
N LEU A 17 2.72 10.98 -9.09
CA LEU A 17 3.94 11.68 -8.71
C LEU A 17 5.11 11.32 -9.61
N TYR A 18 6.07 12.24 -9.74
CA TYR A 18 7.40 11.93 -10.25
C TYR A 18 8.26 11.41 -9.10
N ASP A 19 8.79 10.21 -9.25
CA ASP A 19 9.67 9.58 -8.27
C ASP A 19 11.13 9.73 -8.70
N ALA A 20 11.85 10.63 -8.02
CA ALA A 20 13.24 10.94 -8.35
C ALA A 20 14.20 9.76 -8.15
N ASP A 21 13.85 8.81 -7.28
CA ASP A 21 14.62 7.58 -7.08
C ASP A 21 14.31 6.52 -8.16
N GLN A 22 13.34 6.77 -9.03
CA GLN A 22 12.88 5.89 -10.09
C GLN A 22 12.95 6.55 -11.48
N GLN A 23 14.12 7.12 -11.79
CA GLN A 23 14.42 7.78 -13.07
C GLN A 23 13.54 9.02 -13.34
N ASN A 24 12.85 9.52 -12.30
CA ASN A 24 11.94 10.66 -12.38
C ASN A 24 10.82 10.47 -13.42
N TYR A 25 10.42 9.22 -13.67
CA TYR A 25 9.21 8.91 -14.44
C TYR A 25 7.96 9.12 -13.58
N PRO A 26 6.78 9.29 -14.20
CA PRO A 26 5.51 9.37 -13.48
C PRO A 26 5.07 7.99 -12.96
N TYR A 27 4.64 7.93 -11.71
CA TYR A 27 4.14 6.75 -11.02
C TYR A 27 2.77 7.02 -10.40
N ILE A 28 1.91 6.00 -10.35
CA ILE A 28 0.66 6.01 -9.57
C ILE A 28 0.89 5.17 -8.30
N LYS A 29 0.45 5.70 -7.16
CA LYS A 29 0.50 5.03 -5.86
C LYS A 29 -0.85 5.13 -5.16
N ARG A 30 -1.36 3.99 -4.68
CA ARG A 30 -2.58 3.91 -3.87
C ARG A 30 -2.25 3.50 -2.44
N PHE A 31 -2.76 4.21 -1.44
CA PHE A 31 -2.40 3.98 -0.03
C PHE A 31 -3.45 4.57 0.93
N CYS A 32 -3.46 4.11 2.18
CA CYS A 32 -4.15 4.78 3.29
C CYS A 32 -3.16 5.56 4.13
N PHE A 33 -3.57 6.69 4.72
CA PHE A 33 -2.74 7.40 5.68
C PHE A 33 -2.69 6.66 7.03
N GLU A 34 -1.51 6.61 7.65
CA GLU A 34 -1.35 5.97 8.97
C GLU A 34 -1.69 6.97 10.09
N ALA A 35 -2.32 6.49 11.17
CA ALA A 35 -2.61 7.32 12.33
C ALA A 35 -1.35 7.51 13.17
N THR A 36 -0.61 8.60 12.95
CA THR A 36 0.61 8.89 13.71
C THR A 36 0.77 10.38 14.01
N ALA A 37 1.34 10.68 15.17
CA ALA A 37 1.70 12.05 15.56
C ALA A 37 2.90 12.61 14.79
N ARG A 38 3.66 11.75 14.08
CA ARG A 38 4.81 12.18 13.28
C ARG A 38 4.35 12.69 11.92
N LYS A 39 5.05 13.71 11.40
CA LYS A 39 4.83 14.17 10.03
C LYS A 39 5.18 13.03 9.05
N GLN A 40 4.23 12.69 8.19
CA GLN A 40 4.37 11.66 7.18
C GLN A 40 4.66 12.27 5.80
N ASN A 41 5.37 11.53 4.96
CA ASN A 41 5.64 11.91 3.57
C ASN A 41 5.41 10.72 2.63
N TYR A 42 4.39 10.83 1.79
CA TYR A 42 4.02 9.79 0.83
C TYR A 42 4.81 9.87 -0.50
N LEU A 43 5.52 10.97 -0.75
CA LEU A 43 6.37 11.20 -1.93
C LEU A 43 7.75 10.54 -1.84
N GLY A 44 8.10 9.98 -0.68
CA GLY A 44 9.43 9.42 -0.40
C GLY A 44 10.37 10.42 0.27
N GLU A 45 11.63 10.03 0.46
CA GLU A 45 12.63 10.84 1.16
C GLU A 45 13.37 11.83 0.23
N ASN A 46 13.40 11.53 -1.06
CA ASN A 46 14.06 12.37 -2.05
C ASN A 46 13.25 13.66 -2.29
N LYS A 47 13.87 14.80 -2.01
CA LYS A 47 13.25 16.12 -2.14
C LYS A 47 12.95 16.53 -3.59
N ASN A 48 13.53 15.82 -4.56
CA ASN A 48 13.27 16.04 -5.98
C ASN A 48 12.02 15.30 -6.47
N SER A 49 11.48 14.36 -5.68
CA SER A 49 10.18 13.77 -5.97
C SER A 49 9.08 14.84 -5.88
N SER A 50 8.14 14.82 -6.81
CA SER A 50 7.12 15.86 -6.92
C SER A 50 5.74 15.27 -7.16
N LEU A 51 4.74 15.87 -6.51
CA LEU A 51 3.35 15.51 -6.70
C LEU A 51 2.79 16.13 -7.97
N ILE A 52 2.05 15.35 -8.74
CA ILE A 52 1.27 15.81 -9.90
C ILE A 52 -0.20 15.95 -9.50
N LEU A 53 -0.78 14.89 -8.92
CA LEU A 53 -2.19 14.84 -8.54
C LEU A 53 -2.35 14.00 -7.27
N LEU A 54 -3.26 14.42 -6.39
CA LEU A 54 -3.71 13.65 -5.23
C LEU A 54 -5.23 13.70 -5.18
N THR A 55 -5.87 12.52 -5.17
CA THR A 55 -7.31 12.36 -5.07
C THR A 55 -7.66 11.26 -4.06
N ASP A 56 -8.79 11.41 -3.41
CA ASP A 56 -9.44 10.45 -2.52
C ASP A 56 -10.64 9.74 -3.18
N GLU A 57 -10.84 9.94 -4.49
CA GLU A 57 -11.87 9.29 -5.27
C GLU A 57 -11.77 7.76 -5.17
N CYS A 58 -12.91 7.08 -5.03
CA CYS A 58 -12.92 5.63 -4.77
C CYS A 58 -12.50 4.83 -6.01
N TYR A 59 -12.97 5.28 -7.19
CA TYR A 59 -12.60 4.74 -8.49
C TYR A 59 -12.00 5.86 -9.36
N PRO A 60 -10.77 6.30 -9.08
CA PRO A 60 -10.18 7.42 -9.81
C PRO A 60 -9.91 7.02 -11.25
N ARG A 61 -10.49 7.79 -12.16
CA ARG A 61 -10.28 7.66 -13.60
C ARG A 61 -9.45 8.84 -14.07
N LEU A 62 -8.24 8.57 -14.53
CA LEU A 62 -7.25 9.60 -14.81
C LEU A 62 -6.97 9.66 -16.31
N GLU A 63 -7.17 10.82 -16.92
CA GLU A 63 -6.73 11.11 -18.28
C GLU A 63 -5.32 11.70 -18.26
N VAL A 64 -4.40 11.01 -18.92
CA VAL A 64 -3.01 11.41 -19.07
C VAL A 64 -2.82 12.04 -20.45
N VAL A 65 -2.61 13.35 -20.47
CA VAL A 65 -2.29 14.09 -21.69
C VAL A 65 -0.78 14.18 -21.83
N PHE A 66 -0.26 13.71 -22.96
CA PHE A 66 1.18 13.72 -23.23
C PHE A 66 1.65 15.10 -23.72
N GLY A 67 2.88 15.46 -23.37
CA GLY A 67 3.48 16.76 -23.65
C GLY A 67 4.85 16.66 -24.30
N GLY A 68 5.47 17.82 -24.53
CA GLY A 68 6.83 17.91 -25.07
C GLY A 68 6.97 17.18 -26.40
N HIS A 69 7.97 16.30 -26.51
CA HIS A 69 8.18 15.48 -27.71
C HIS A 69 7.13 14.39 -27.91
N ASP A 70 6.33 14.07 -26.89
CA ASP A 70 5.29 13.04 -26.92
C ASP A 70 3.88 13.62 -27.15
N ASN A 71 3.74 14.93 -27.39
CA ASN A 71 2.44 15.61 -27.53
C ASN A 71 1.57 15.13 -28.70
N PHE A 72 2.14 14.40 -29.66
CA PHE A 72 1.43 13.82 -30.80
C PHE A 72 0.65 12.55 -30.41
N ARG A 73 0.85 12.03 -29.20
CA ARG A 73 0.17 10.84 -28.71
C ARG A 73 -1.23 11.18 -28.24
N GLU A 74 -2.17 10.27 -28.49
CA GLU A 74 -3.52 10.37 -27.93
C GLU A 74 -3.48 10.27 -26.40
N PRO A 75 -4.35 10.99 -25.68
CA PRO A 75 -4.47 10.86 -24.24
C PRO A 75 -4.73 9.43 -23.81
N MET A 76 -4.10 9.01 -22.71
CA MET A 76 -4.28 7.69 -22.12
C MET A 76 -5.19 7.77 -20.91
N VAL A 77 -6.26 6.98 -20.88
CA VAL A 77 -7.14 6.88 -19.71
C VAL A 77 -6.72 5.70 -18.84
N VAL A 78 -6.63 5.93 -17.52
CA VAL A 78 -6.24 4.92 -16.53
C VAL A 78 -7.24 4.88 -15.39
N GLU A 79 -7.82 3.71 -15.17
CA GLU A 79 -8.57 3.39 -13.96
C GLU A 79 -7.55 3.01 -12.87
N ALA A 80 -7.32 3.89 -11.90
CA ALA A 80 -6.24 3.73 -10.93
C ALA A 80 -6.43 2.49 -10.05
N ASP A 81 -7.68 2.11 -9.78
CA ASP A 81 -8.02 0.92 -8.99
C ASP A 81 -7.56 -0.37 -9.65
N GLU A 82 -7.84 -0.50 -10.95
CA GLU A 82 -7.43 -1.65 -11.77
C GLU A 82 -5.92 -1.61 -12.08
N PHE A 83 -5.34 -0.41 -12.13
CA PHE A 83 -3.92 -0.23 -12.46
C PHE A 83 -2.98 -0.67 -11.33
N ILE A 84 -3.30 -0.35 -10.08
CA ILE A 84 -2.47 -0.68 -8.92
C ILE A 84 -3.34 -0.97 -7.68
N ALA A 85 -3.08 -2.08 -7.00
CA ALA A 85 -3.70 -2.37 -5.71
C ALA A 85 -3.24 -1.40 -4.61
N VAL A 86 -4.04 -1.20 -3.57
CA VAL A 86 -3.63 -0.42 -2.39
C VAL A 86 -2.35 -1.03 -1.80
N LYS A 87 -1.35 -0.18 -1.59
CA LYS A 87 -0.05 -0.53 -0.99
C LYS A 87 0.12 0.20 0.34
N GLY A 88 1.12 -0.23 1.11
CA GLY A 88 1.50 0.48 2.33
C GLY A 88 1.94 1.92 2.04
N PHE A 89 1.77 2.80 3.03
CA PHE A 89 2.03 4.24 2.92
C PHE A 89 3.44 4.57 2.39
N LYS A 90 4.45 3.76 2.71
CA LYS A 90 5.85 3.94 2.27
C LYS A 90 6.23 3.17 1.01
N ALA A 91 5.33 2.36 0.46
CA ALA A 91 5.62 1.56 -0.73
C ALA A 91 5.85 2.43 -1.97
N LYS A 92 6.58 1.88 -2.94
CA LYS A 92 6.74 2.49 -4.26
C LYS A 92 5.47 2.32 -5.08
N GLY A 93 5.19 3.32 -5.93
CA GLY A 93 4.09 3.24 -6.89
C GLY A 93 4.40 2.29 -8.06
N LYS A 94 3.47 2.23 -9.01
CA LYS A 94 3.65 1.57 -10.32
C LYS A 94 3.87 2.63 -11.40
N ARG A 95 4.87 2.40 -12.25
CA ARG A 95 5.22 3.34 -13.33
C ARG A 95 4.04 3.50 -14.27
N LEU A 96 3.57 4.73 -14.44
CA LEU A 96 2.45 5.08 -15.31
C LEU A 96 2.87 5.01 -16.77
N THR A 97 3.96 5.67 -17.10
CA THR A 97 4.50 5.77 -18.46
C THR A 97 5.97 6.19 -18.42
N THR A 98 6.66 6.06 -19.54
CA THR A 98 8.01 6.65 -19.76
C THR A 98 7.96 7.90 -20.63
N TYR A 99 6.77 8.28 -21.11
CA TYR A 99 6.56 9.46 -21.95
C TYR A 99 6.42 10.72 -21.10
N THR A 100 6.65 11.87 -21.74
CA THR A 100 6.49 13.18 -21.09
C THR A 100 5.00 13.48 -20.93
N ILE A 101 4.58 13.82 -19.72
CA ILE A 101 3.19 14.21 -19.40
C ILE A 101 3.09 15.74 -19.39
N GLU A 102 2.06 16.28 -20.03
CA GLU A 102 1.69 17.69 -19.93
C GLU A 102 0.76 17.94 -18.76
N THR A 103 -0.33 17.18 -18.67
CA THR A 103 -1.30 17.28 -17.59
C THR A 103 -1.94 15.93 -17.28
N ILE A 104 -2.48 15.81 -16.08
CA ILE A 104 -3.33 14.71 -15.66
C ILE A 104 -4.65 15.29 -15.21
N ASN A 105 -5.73 14.90 -15.88
CA ASN A 105 -7.07 15.34 -15.56
C ASN A 105 -7.81 14.21 -14.84
N GLU A 106 -8.53 14.55 -13.79
CA GLU A 106 -9.45 13.63 -13.15
C GLU A 106 -10.77 13.62 -13.94
N LEU A 107 -11.16 12.43 -14.39
CA LEU A 107 -12.43 12.19 -15.07
C LEU A 107 -13.46 11.67 -14.09
N GLU A 108 -14.72 11.85 -14.42
CA GLU A 108 -15.82 11.26 -13.66
C GLU A 108 -15.65 9.73 -13.55
N PRO A 109 -15.77 9.16 -12.32
CA PRO A 109 -15.75 7.73 -12.10
C PRO A 109 -16.81 7.00 -12.92
N THR A 110 -16.48 5.81 -13.41
CA THR A 110 -17.43 4.95 -14.14
C THR A 110 -18.29 4.10 -13.21
N ARG A 111 -17.97 4.05 -11.92
CA ARG A 111 -18.62 3.24 -10.88
C ARG A 111 -18.83 4.08 -9.63
N GLN A 112 -19.87 3.75 -8.86
CA GLN A 112 -20.12 4.33 -7.55
C GLN A 112 -19.65 3.34 -6.47
N PRO A 113 -19.09 3.83 -5.34
CA PRO A 113 -18.76 2.96 -4.23
C PRO A 113 -20.00 2.21 -3.77
N GLU A 114 -19.88 0.88 -3.64
CA GLU A 114 -20.94 0.12 -2.98
C GLU A 114 -21.07 0.61 -1.53
N PRO A 115 -22.30 0.71 -0.99
CA PRO A 115 -22.48 1.09 0.40
C PRO A 115 -21.73 0.10 1.27
N SER A 116 -20.70 0.58 1.98
CA SER A 116 -19.86 -0.23 2.85
C SER A 116 -20.74 -1.00 3.84
N GLN A 117 -20.80 -2.32 3.67
CA GLN A 117 -21.08 -3.20 4.79
C GLN A 117 -19.88 -3.04 5.71
N LYS A 118 -20.08 -2.41 6.88
CA LYS A 118 -19.04 -2.30 7.90
C LYS A 118 -18.56 -3.71 8.22
N THR A 119 -17.43 -4.11 7.68
CA THR A 119 -16.74 -5.32 8.12
C THR A 119 -16.16 -4.97 9.48
N GLU A 120 -16.69 -5.61 10.52
CA GLU A 120 -16.12 -5.58 11.86
C GLU A 120 -14.64 -5.97 11.76
N GLU A 121 -13.83 -5.18 12.45
CA GLU A 121 -12.38 -5.27 12.54
C GLU A 121 -11.98 -6.72 12.85
N GLN A 122 -11.26 -7.38 11.94
CA GLN A 122 -10.46 -8.54 12.31
C GLN A 122 -9.28 -8.00 13.10
N GLU A 123 -9.42 -8.02 14.42
CA GLU A 123 -8.31 -8.03 15.37
C GLU A 123 -7.34 -9.13 14.90
N THR A 124 -6.20 -8.72 14.34
CA THR A 124 -5.08 -9.64 14.14
C THR A 124 -4.63 -10.09 15.52
N ASP A 125 -4.94 -11.36 15.81
CA ASP A 125 -4.41 -12.16 16.90
C ASP A 125 -3.00 -11.71 17.28
N GLU A 126 -2.87 -11.33 18.55
CA GLU A 126 -1.60 -11.24 19.23
C GLU A 126 -0.94 -12.62 19.15
N GLU A 127 0.19 -12.69 18.46
CA GLU A 127 1.06 -13.87 18.47
C GLU A 127 1.51 -14.10 19.93
N PRO A 128 1.10 -15.20 20.62
CA PRO A 128 1.55 -15.40 21.98
C PRO A 128 3.05 -15.70 21.97
N GLU A 129 3.81 -14.93 22.76
CA GLU A 129 5.19 -15.23 23.14
C GLU A 129 5.28 -16.69 23.59
N ILE A 130 5.99 -17.52 22.83
CA ILE A 130 6.36 -18.87 23.25
C ILE A 130 7.47 -18.72 24.30
N LEU A 131 7.07 -18.58 25.57
CA LEU A 131 7.93 -18.71 26.74
C LEU A 131 7.65 -20.08 27.39
N ASP A 132 8.05 -21.17 26.73
CA ASP A 132 8.13 -22.48 27.38
C ASP A 132 9.48 -23.16 27.10
N PRO A 133 10.37 -23.36 28.10
CA PRO A 133 11.73 -23.86 27.88
C PRO A 133 11.87 -25.37 27.63
N ASP A 134 10.78 -26.15 27.60
CA ASP A 134 10.86 -27.62 27.62
C ASP A 134 10.33 -28.31 26.34
N HIS A 135 10.31 -27.60 25.21
CA HIS A 135 9.93 -28.20 23.92
C HIS A 135 11.09 -29.01 23.32
N GLY A 136 11.27 -30.25 23.81
CA GLY A 136 12.31 -31.14 23.28
C GLY A 136 12.40 -32.55 23.86
N LYS A 137 11.50 -32.98 24.76
CA LYS A 137 11.50 -34.37 25.25
C LYS A 137 10.49 -35.20 24.47
N SER A 138 10.97 -36.31 23.94
CA SER A 138 10.15 -37.28 23.22
C SER A 138 9.30 -38.08 24.23
N GLU A 139 8.11 -38.51 23.85
CA GLU A 139 7.21 -39.31 24.72
C GLU A 139 7.86 -40.59 25.26
N GLY A 140 8.96 -41.06 24.65
CA GLY A 140 9.76 -42.19 25.10
C GLY A 140 10.58 -41.93 26.37
N ASP A 141 11.02 -40.69 26.61
CA ASP A 141 11.86 -40.34 27.78
C ASP A 141 11.04 -40.25 29.07
N ILE A 142 9.74 -39.97 28.97
CA ILE A 142 8.84 -39.81 30.12
C ILE A 142 8.46 -41.17 30.73
N LEU A 143 8.42 -42.25 29.93
CA LEU A 143 8.05 -43.59 30.38
C LEU A 143 9.20 -44.36 31.05
N ASP A 144 10.45 -44.03 30.74
CA ASP A 144 11.64 -44.66 31.33
C ASP A 144 11.83 -44.23 32.81
N GLU A 145 11.48 -42.99 33.13
CA GLU A 145 11.56 -42.44 34.49
C GLU A 145 10.48 -43.00 35.43
N MET A 146 9.31 -43.39 34.89
CA MET A 146 8.22 -43.96 35.70
C MET A 146 8.37 -45.46 35.99
N THR A 147 9.22 -46.20 35.25
CA THR A 147 9.32 -47.66 35.39
C THR A 147 10.67 -48.17 35.90
N GLY A 148 11.68 -47.32 36.01
CA GLY A 148 12.92 -47.60 36.77
C GLY A 148 13.70 -48.85 36.30
N GLN A 149 13.55 -49.26 35.04
CA GLN A 149 14.27 -50.40 34.50
C GLN A 149 15.55 -49.98 33.78
N MET A 150 16.67 -50.01 34.52
CA MET A 150 17.99 -49.96 33.90
C MET A 150 18.20 -51.20 33.01
N LYS A 151 18.33 -51.00 31.69
CA LYS A 151 18.82 -52.05 30.79
C LYS A 151 20.33 -52.16 30.92
N LEU A 152 20.77 -53.26 31.52
CA LEU A 152 22.15 -53.71 31.53
C LEU A 152 22.43 -54.42 30.19
N PHE A 153 23.57 -54.06 29.57
CA PHE A 153 24.20 -54.58 28.34
C PHE A 153 23.72 -54.00 27.00
#